data_AF-B4DU67-F1
#
_entry.id   AF-B4DU67-F1
#
_cell.length_a   1.000
_cell.length_b   1.000
_cell.length_c   1.000
_cell.angle_alpha   90.00
_cell.angle_beta   90.00
_cell.angle_gamma   90.00
#
_symmetry.space_group_name_H-M   'P 1'
#
loop_
_entity.id
_entity.type
_entity.pdbx_description
1 polymer ?
#
loop_
_entity_poly.entity_id
_entity_poly.type
_entity_poly.pdbx_seq_one_letter_code
_entity_poly.pdbx_strand_id
1 'polypeptide(L)'
;MRNRSGAVWSRASVPFSAWEVEVQMRVTGLGRRGAQGMAVWYTRGRGHVGSVLGGLASWDGIGIFFDSPAEDTQDSPAIRVLASDGHIPSEQPGDGASQGLGSCHWDFRNRPHPFRARITYWGQRLRMSLNSGLTPSDPGEFCVDVGPLLLVPGGFFGVSAATGTLAGEDPTGQVRAEGQ
;
A
#
# COMPACT_ATOMS: atom_id res chain seq x y z
N MET A 1 7.90 2.19 24.77
CA MET A 1 7.12 2.36 23.52
C MET A 1 8.05 2.09 22.34
N ARG A 2 7.67 1.26 21.36
CA ARG A 2 8.51 0.99 20.18
C ARG A 2 7.66 1.04 18.93
N ASN A 3 7.84 2.07 18.12
CA ASN A 3 7.40 2.04 16.72
C ASN A 3 8.04 0.82 16.06
N ARG A 4 7.26 0.03 15.33
CA ARG A 4 7.77 -1.11 14.58
C ARG A 4 7.61 -0.81 13.11
N SER A 5 8.65 -1.03 12.33
CA SER A 5 8.58 -1.02 10.88
C SER A 5 9.17 -2.32 10.35
N GLY A 6 8.65 -2.74 9.20
CA GLY A 6 9.14 -3.90 8.48
C GLY A 6 8.88 -3.73 6.99
N ALA A 7 9.76 -4.29 6.18
CA ALA A 7 9.54 -4.42 4.75
C ALA A 7 10.10 -5.74 4.25
N VAL A 8 9.41 -6.33 3.29
CA VAL A 8 9.79 -7.54 2.57
C VAL A 8 9.78 -7.20 1.09
N TRP A 9 10.81 -7.63 0.37
CA TRP A 9 10.97 -7.36 -1.05
C TRP A 9 11.25 -8.65 -1.81
N SER A 10 10.77 -8.73 -3.05
CA SER A 10 11.11 -9.82 -3.96
C SER A 10 12.63 -9.80 -4.23
N ARG A 11 13.22 -11.00 -4.29
CA ARG A 11 14.64 -11.14 -4.65
C ARG A 11 14.86 -10.95 -6.15
N ALA A 12 13.95 -11.49 -6.95
CA ALA A 12 13.94 -11.37 -8.40
C ALA A 12 13.10 -10.16 -8.83
N SER A 13 13.54 -9.52 -9.91
CA SER A 13 12.76 -8.52 -10.63
C SER A 13 11.72 -9.19 -11.53
N VAL A 14 10.64 -8.48 -11.80
CA VAL A 14 9.54 -8.93 -12.67
C VAL A 14 9.81 -8.43 -14.08
N PRO A 15 10.16 -9.29 -15.05
CA PRO A 15 10.58 -8.86 -16.38
C PRO A 15 9.39 -8.52 -17.30
N PHE A 16 8.16 -8.61 -16.81
CA PHE A 16 6.95 -8.51 -17.61
C PHE A 16 6.41 -7.07 -17.68
N SER A 17 5.94 -6.66 -18.86
CA SER A 17 5.27 -5.38 -19.09
C SER A 17 3.80 -5.36 -18.66
N ALA A 18 3.24 -6.54 -18.41
CA ALA A 18 1.93 -6.72 -17.81
C ALA A 18 2.03 -7.78 -16.72
N TRP A 19 1.36 -7.53 -15.60
CA TRP A 19 1.42 -8.41 -14.43
C TRP A 19 0.15 -8.29 -13.61
N GLU A 20 -0.12 -9.32 -12.84
CA GLU A 20 -1.13 -9.35 -11.80
C GLU A 20 -0.46 -9.83 -10.52
N VAL A 21 -0.75 -9.16 -9.41
CA VAL A 21 -0.32 -9.57 -8.08
C VAL A 21 -1.52 -9.60 -7.15
N GLU A 22 -1.63 -10.69 -6.40
CA GLU A 22 -2.58 -10.79 -5.31
C GLU A 22 -1.82 -10.70 -3.99
N VAL A 23 -2.27 -9.80 -3.12
CA VAL A 23 -1.71 -9.64 -1.78
C VAL A 23 -2.78 -10.00 -0.77
N GLN A 24 -2.51 -11.02 0.04
CA GLN A 24 -3.40 -11.43 1.13
C GLN A 24 -2.85 -10.93 2.46
N MET A 25 -3.72 -10.31 3.26
CA MET A 25 -3.28 -9.65 4.46
C MET A 25 -4.32 -9.52 5.54
N ARG A 26 -3.81 -9.46 6.76
CA ARG A 26 -4.62 -9.26 7.95
C ARG A 26 -4.03 -8.10 8.74
N VAL A 27 -4.84 -7.05 8.91
CA VAL A 27 -4.53 -5.89 9.74
C VAL A 27 -5.39 -5.98 10.99
N THR A 28 -4.74 -6.22 12.13
CA THR A 28 -5.41 -6.30 13.44
C THR A 28 -4.94 -5.18 14.36
N GLY A 29 -5.82 -4.74 15.25
CA GLY A 29 -5.47 -3.81 16.33
C GLY A 29 -6.61 -3.66 17.33
N LEU A 30 -6.24 -3.34 18.57
CA LEU A 30 -7.20 -2.92 19.58
C LEU A 30 -7.81 -1.58 19.11
N GLY A 31 -9.13 -1.52 19.00
CA GLY A 31 -9.86 -0.31 18.62
C GLY A 31 -10.05 -0.10 17.11
N ARG A 32 -10.84 0.93 16.78
CA ARG A 32 -11.10 1.37 15.39
C ARG A 32 -9.97 2.24 14.83
N ARG A 33 -9.00 2.63 15.66
CA ARG A 33 -7.89 3.53 15.31
C ARG A 33 -6.61 2.74 15.01
N GLY A 34 -5.83 3.19 14.04
CA GLY A 34 -4.56 2.58 13.66
C GLY A 34 -3.57 3.67 13.23
N ALA A 35 -2.31 3.54 13.62
CA ALA A 35 -1.18 4.26 13.03
C ALA A 35 -0.14 3.21 12.64
N GLN A 36 0.52 3.20 11.49
CA GLN A 36 0.70 4.21 10.44
C GLN A 36 0.19 3.72 9.06
N GLY A 37 -0.17 2.43 8.93
CA GLY A 37 -0.66 1.81 7.70
C GLY A 37 0.27 0.73 7.14
N MET A 38 0.05 0.36 5.89
CA MET A 38 0.91 -0.54 5.12
C MET A 38 0.92 -0.13 3.66
N ALA A 39 1.95 -0.55 2.92
CA ALA A 39 2.10 -0.22 1.52
C ALA A 39 2.55 -1.44 0.71
N VAL A 40 1.99 -1.56 -0.50
CA VAL A 40 2.44 -2.49 -1.54
C VAL A 40 3.16 -1.70 -2.62
N TRP A 41 4.30 -2.19 -3.07
CA TRP A 41 5.21 -1.47 -3.95
C TRP A 41 5.48 -2.27 -5.22
N TYR A 42 5.56 -1.56 -6.33
CA TYR A 42 6.23 -2.01 -7.55
C TYR A 42 7.21 -0.91 -7.96
N THR A 43 8.50 -1.12 -7.72
CA THR A 43 9.53 -0.08 -7.91
C THR A 43 10.78 -0.60 -8.61
N ARG A 44 11.48 0.27 -9.34
CA ARG A 44 12.71 -0.07 -10.08
C ARG A 44 13.82 -0.61 -9.17
N GLY A 45 13.94 -0.05 -7.97
CA GLY A 45 14.88 -0.50 -6.94
C GLY A 45 14.15 -1.13 -5.75
N ARG A 46 14.88 -1.91 -4.94
CA ARG A 46 14.37 -2.39 -3.65
C ARG A 46 14.43 -1.23 -2.64
N GLY A 47 13.30 -0.94 -1.98
CA GLY A 47 13.24 0.09 -0.95
C GLY A 47 13.95 -0.32 0.35
N HIS A 48 14.49 0.67 1.07
CA HIS A 48 15.05 0.48 2.41
C HIS A 48 13.95 0.52 3.48
N VAL A 49 14.01 -0.38 4.46
CA VAL A 49 13.02 -0.62 5.54
C VAL A 49 12.66 0.63 6.37
N GLY A 50 13.49 1.69 6.32
CA GLY A 50 13.35 2.87 7.18
C GLY A 50 12.34 3.93 6.74
N SER A 51 11.89 3.94 5.48
CA SER A 51 11.15 5.08 4.90
C SER A 51 9.72 4.74 4.48
N VAL A 52 9.11 3.82 5.20
CA VAL A 52 7.94 3.06 4.71
C VAL A 52 6.67 3.90 4.63
N LEU A 53 6.48 4.90 5.50
CA LEU A 53 5.23 5.68 5.59
C LEU A 53 5.42 7.16 5.96
N GLY A 54 6.62 7.72 5.76
CA GLY A 54 6.85 9.13 6.15
C GLY A 54 8.24 9.72 5.90
N GLY A 55 9.12 9.03 5.18
CA GLY A 55 10.38 9.60 4.75
C GLY A 55 10.39 9.80 3.24
N LEU A 56 10.93 10.93 2.79
CA LEU A 56 11.24 11.29 1.41
C LEU A 56 12.29 10.33 0.81
N ALA A 57 11.98 9.03 0.74
CA ALA A 57 12.76 8.13 -0.09
C ALA A 57 12.39 8.43 -1.54
N SER A 58 13.37 8.71 -2.38
CA SER A 58 13.16 8.67 -3.83
C SER A 58 12.80 7.23 -4.22
N TRP A 59 11.59 6.99 -4.71
CA TRP A 59 11.22 5.73 -5.35
C TRP A 59 10.76 5.98 -6.79
N ASP A 60 11.15 5.09 -7.70
CA ASP A 60 10.71 5.11 -9.10
C ASP A 60 9.77 3.93 -9.30
N GLY A 61 8.48 4.22 -9.44
CA GLY A 61 7.40 3.23 -9.58
C GLY A 61 6.11 3.62 -8.84
N ILE A 62 5.39 2.62 -8.36
CA ILE A 62 4.07 2.76 -7.71
C ILE A 62 4.15 2.30 -6.26
N GLY A 63 3.52 3.09 -5.38
CA GLY A 63 3.15 2.70 -4.02
C GLY A 63 1.63 2.71 -3.87
N ILE A 64 1.08 1.62 -3.34
CA ILE A 64 -0.33 1.50 -2.97
C ILE A 64 -0.38 1.47 -1.45
N PHE A 65 -0.89 2.56 -0.87
CA PHE A 65 -0.92 2.81 0.56
C PHE A 65 -2.30 2.46 1.09
N PHE A 66 -2.33 1.71 2.19
CA PHE A 66 -3.52 1.34 2.91
C PHE A 66 -3.40 1.99 4.28
N ASP A 67 -3.92 3.20 4.35
CA ASP A 67 -3.79 4.07 5.51
C ASP A 67 -5.11 4.11 6.28
N SER A 68 -4.99 4.05 7.60
CA SER A 68 -6.06 4.44 8.51
C SER A 68 -5.94 5.93 8.79
N PRO A 69 -7.02 6.73 8.69
CA PRO A 69 -6.98 8.14 9.07
C PRO A 69 -6.51 8.27 10.53
N ALA A 70 -5.60 9.21 10.76
CA ALA A 70 -5.01 9.49 12.07
C ALA A 70 -5.90 10.42 12.93
N GLU A 71 -6.84 11.13 12.31
CA GLU A 71 -7.67 12.18 12.92
C GLU A 71 -9.15 11.79 12.90
N ASP A 72 -9.92 12.47 13.77
CA ASP A 72 -11.29 12.21 14.24
C ASP A 72 -12.39 12.35 13.17
N THR A 73 -12.17 11.82 11.97
CA THR A 73 -13.24 11.64 11.00
C THR A 73 -13.78 10.22 11.09
N GLN A 74 -15.11 10.10 11.02
CA GLN A 74 -15.83 8.83 10.95
C GLN A 74 -15.58 8.09 9.62
N ASP A 75 -14.45 8.34 8.97
CA ASP A 75 -14.13 7.88 7.63
C ASP A 75 -13.44 6.51 7.68
N SER A 76 -13.92 5.61 6.83
CA SER A 76 -13.31 4.31 6.61
C SER A 76 -11.85 4.45 6.16
N PRO A 77 -10.97 3.49 6.50
CA PRO A 77 -9.60 3.45 6.01
C PRO A 77 -9.53 3.70 4.49
N ALA A 78 -8.52 4.45 4.06
CA ALA A 78 -8.37 4.87 2.68
C ALA A 78 -7.23 4.12 2.02
N ILE A 79 -7.49 3.65 0.80
CA ILE A 79 -6.49 3.06 -0.08
C ILE A 79 -6.14 4.11 -1.12
N ARG A 80 -4.85 4.42 -1.28
CA ARG A 80 -4.37 5.44 -2.20
C ARG A 80 -3.26 4.88 -3.08
N VAL A 81 -3.32 5.18 -4.37
CA VAL A 81 -2.30 4.81 -5.35
C VAL A 81 -1.47 6.05 -5.65
N LEU A 82 -0.18 6.00 -5.38
CA LEU A 82 0.78 7.06 -5.70
C LEU A 82 1.79 6.54 -6.71
N ALA A 83 2.16 7.38 -7.67
CA ALA A 83 3.33 7.15 -8.52
C ALA A 83 4.43 8.16 -8.21
N SER A 84 5.67 7.75 -8.37
CA SER A 84 6.85 8.62 -8.30
C SER A 84 7.86 8.16 -9.34
N ASP A 85 8.60 9.11 -9.88
CA ASP A 85 9.60 8.94 -10.94
C ASP A 85 11.04 8.92 -10.39
N GLY A 86 11.20 8.80 -9.07
CA GLY A 86 12.50 8.75 -8.40
C GLY A 86 13.15 10.11 -8.17
N HIS A 87 12.52 11.23 -8.55
CA HIS A 87 13.02 12.55 -8.17
C HIS A 87 12.61 12.88 -6.74
N ILE A 88 13.56 13.36 -5.93
CA ILE A 88 13.25 13.98 -4.63
C ILE A 88 12.50 15.27 -4.94
N PRO A 89 11.37 15.60 -4.29
CA PRO A 89 10.76 16.91 -4.45
C PRO A 89 11.82 17.96 -4.10
N SER A 90 12.29 18.69 -5.11
CA SER A 90 12.92 19.98 -4.86
C SER A 90 11.94 20.81 -4.04
N GLU A 91 12.45 21.65 -3.14
CA GLU A 91 11.71 22.65 -2.33
C GLU A 91 11.04 23.74 -3.18
N GLN A 92 10.48 23.34 -4.32
CA GLN A 92 9.80 24.18 -5.27
C GLN A 92 8.40 23.58 -5.46
N PRO A 93 7.33 24.28 -5.06
CA PRO A 93 5.97 23.78 -5.06
C PRO A 93 5.51 23.61 -6.51
N GLY A 94 5.78 22.46 -7.12
CA GLY A 94 5.35 22.21 -8.51
C GLY A 94 5.73 20.86 -9.09
N ASP A 95 6.99 20.44 -9.03
CA ASP A 95 7.51 19.53 -10.08
C ASP A 95 8.22 18.25 -9.60
N GLY A 96 8.01 17.79 -8.37
CA GLY A 96 8.64 16.54 -7.91
C GLY A 96 7.90 15.82 -6.78
N ALA A 97 6.59 16.00 -6.67
CA ALA A 97 5.79 15.35 -5.64
C ALA A 97 5.25 14.01 -6.15
N SER A 98 5.28 12.96 -5.31
CA SER A 98 4.54 11.73 -5.55
C SER A 98 3.09 12.07 -5.92
N GLN A 99 2.67 11.75 -7.14
CA GLN A 99 1.36 12.13 -7.64
C GLN A 99 0.32 11.12 -7.19
N GLY A 100 -0.75 11.59 -6.55
CA GLY A 100 -1.94 10.78 -6.28
C GLY A 100 -2.66 10.45 -7.57
N LEU A 101 -2.70 9.16 -7.92
CA LEU A 101 -3.36 8.68 -9.14
C LEU A 101 -4.83 8.33 -8.90
N GLY A 102 -5.15 7.80 -7.73
CA GLY A 102 -6.51 7.41 -7.38
C GLY A 102 -6.62 6.91 -5.94
N SER A 103 -7.84 6.86 -5.43
CA SER A 103 -8.13 6.40 -4.08
C SER A 103 -9.52 5.78 -3.97
N CYS A 104 -9.69 4.86 -3.03
CA CYS A 104 -10.99 4.34 -2.62
C CYS A 104 -11.03 4.21 -1.09
N HIS A 105 -12.23 4.20 -0.50
CA HIS A 105 -12.42 3.89 0.92
C HIS A 105 -12.78 2.42 1.07
N TRP A 106 -12.09 1.72 1.95
CA TRP A 106 -12.33 0.31 2.19
C TRP A 106 -12.02 -0.08 3.62
N ASP A 107 -12.98 -0.72 4.29
CA ASP A 107 -12.75 -1.24 5.64
C ASP A 107 -12.02 -2.59 5.57
N PHE A 108 -10.69 -2.54 5.76
CA PHE A 108 -9.81 -3.72 5.72
C PHE A 108 -9.31 -4.15 7.12
N ARG A 109 -9.71 -3.47 8.21
CA ARG A 109 -9.21 -3.75 9.56
C ARG A 109 -10.12 -4.70 10.31
N ASN A 110 -9.54 -5.54 11.16
CA ASN A 110 -10.28 -6.43 12.06
C ASN A 110 -11.34 -7.30 11.35
N ARG A 111 -11.11 -7.65 10.08
CA ARG A 111 -11.98 -8.52 9.28
C ARG A 111 -11.80 -10.00 9.69
N PRO A 112 -12.86 -10.82 9.65
CA PRO A 112 -12.78 -12.22 10.07
C PRO A 112 -11.83 -13.05 9.16
N HIS A 113 -11.82 -12.76 7.86
CA HIS A 113 -10.92 -13.41 6.90
C HIS A 113 -9.83 -12.45 6.40
N PRO A 114 -8.67 -12.98 5.94
CA PRO A 114 -7.66 -12.16 5.27
C PRO A 114 -8.28 -11.39 4.11
N PHE A 115 -7.99 -10.10 4.10
CA PHE A 115 -8.32 -9.21 3.00
C PHE A 115 -7.37 -9.46 1.83
N ARG A 116 -7.89 -9.45 0.61
CA ARG A 116 -7.18 -9.71 -0.65
C ARG A 116 -7.28 -8.48 -1.54
N ALA A 117 -6.12 -7.96 -1.90
CA ALA A 117 -5.98 -6.93 -2.91
C ALA A 117 -5.40 -7.56 -4.17
N ARG A 118 -6.16 -7.54 -5.26
CA ARG A 118 -5.69 -7.97 -6.58
C ARG A 118 -5.41 -6.73 -7.41
N ILE A 119 -4.15 -6.59 -7.81
CA ILE A 119 -3.64 -5.43 -8.55
C ILE A 119 -3.15 -5.93 -9.90
N THR A 120 -3.75 -5.41 -10.96
CA THR A 120 -3.47 -5.81 -12.33
C THR A 120 -2.97 -4.60 -13.10
N TYR A 121 -1.80 -4.72 -13.71
CA TYR A 121 -1.26 -3.72 -14.63
C TYR A 121 -1.22 -4.30 -16.04
N TRP A 122 -2.01 -3.71 -16.94
CA TRP A 122 -2.12 -4.14 -18.33
C TRP A 122 -2.49 -2.96 -19.22
N GLY A 123 -1.81 -2.82 -20.37
CA GLY A 123 -2.12 -1.76 -21.33
C GLY A 123 -1.95 -0.34 -20.78
N GLN A 124 -0.88 -0.09 -20.02
CA GLN A 124 -0.62 1.21 -19.35
C GLN A 124 -1.71 1.63 -18.36
N ARG A 125 -2.47 0.67 -17.83
CA ARG A 125 -3.55 0.92 -16.90
C ARG A 125 -3.41 -0.02 -15.71
N LEU A 126 -3.47 0.54 -14.51
CA LEU A 126 -3.48 -0.20 -13.26
C LEU A 126 -4.91 -0.27 -12.74
N ARG A 127 -5.38 -1.48 -12.49
CA ARG A 127 -6.68 -1.76 -11.87
C ARG A 127 -6.47 -2.49 -10.57
N MET A 128 -7.30 -2.16 -9.59
CA MET A 128 -7.28 -2.77 -8.28
C MET A 128 -8.67 -3.21 -7.88
N SER A 129 -8.79 -4.47 -7.50
CA SER A 129 -10.00 -5.05 -6.93
C SER A 129 -9.73 -5.62 -5.54
N LEU A 130 -10.73 -5.53 -4.67
CA LEU A 130 -10.64 -5.79 -3.25
C LEU A 130 -11.74 -6.74 -2.81
N ASN A 131 -11.45 -7.71 -1.96
CA ASN A 131 -12.51 -8.50 -1.33
C ASN A 131 -13.00 -7.83 -0.05
N SER A 132 -14.20 -8.17 0.41
CA SER A 132 -14.72 -7.59 1.66
C SER A 132 -14.09 -8.22 2.91
N GLY A 133 -13.49 -9.41 2.80
CA GLY A 133 -12.91 -10.14 3.93
C GLY A 133 -13.95 -10.65 4.95
N LEU A 134 -15.24 -10.64 4.58
CA LEU A 134 -16.34 -11.19 5.39
C LEU A 134 -16.53 -12.68 5.15
N THR A 135 -16.24 -13.16 3.94
CA THR A 135 -16.24 -14.59 3.60
C THR A 135 -14.95 -14.96 2.86
N PRO A 136 -14.53 -16.24 2.89
CA PRO A 136 -13.31 -16.68 2.21
C PRO A 136 -13.40 -16.57 0.69
N SER A 137 -14.60 -16.52 0.13
CA SER A 137 -14.87 -16.55 -1.32
C SER A 137 -15.56 -15.29 -1.83
N ASP A 138 -15.46 -14.17 -1.09
CA ASP A 138 -16.03 -12.90 -1.53
C ASP A 138 -15.47 -12.52 -2.90
N PRO A 139 -16.33 -12.10 -3.85
CA PRO A 139 -15.87 -11.58 -5.13
C PRO A 139 -15.05 -10.31 -4.91
N GLY A 140 -14.09 -10.08 -5.80
CA GLY A 140 -13.33 -8.84 -5.81
C GLY A 140 -14.20 -7.70 -6.34
N GLU A 141 -14.41 -6.68 -5.52
CA GLU A 141 -15.08 -5.44 -5.88
C GLU A 141 -14.07 -4.42 -6.40
N PHE A 142 -14.52 -3.57 -7.31
CA PHE A 142 -13.66 -2.57 -7.92
C PHE A 142 -13.30 -1.45 -6.93
N CYS A 143 -12.01 -1.07 -6.86
CA CYS A 143 -11.53 0.03 -6.03
C CYS A 143 -10.95 1.17 -6.87
N VAL A 144 -9.98 0.88 -7.75
CA VAL A 144 -9.27 1.91 -8.52
C VAL A 144 -9.01 1.43 -9.96
N ASP A 145 -9.15 2.34 -10.93
CA ASP A 145 -8.66 2.23 -12.31
C ASP A 145 -7.91 3.52 -12.63
N VAL A 146 -6.59 3.42 -12.80
CA VAL A 146 -5.72 4.57 -13.09
C VAL A 146 -4.89 4.31 -14.34
N GLY A 147 -4.79 5.34 -15.16
CA GLY A 147 -4.00 5.33 -16.38
C GLY A 147 -4.34 6.56 -17.25
N PRO A 148 -3.49 6.88 -18.25
CA PRO A 148 -2.31 6.13 -18.67
C PRO A 148 -1.15 6.27 -17.68
N LEU A 149 -0.47 5.15 -17.40
CA LEU A 149 0.65 5.06 -16.47
C LEU A 149 1.75 4.21 -17.10
N LEU A 150 2.97 4.76 -17.17
CA LEU A 150 4.11 4.09 -17.77
C LEU A 150 4.98 3.45 -16.69
N LEU A 151 4.92 2.13 -16.58
CA LEU A 151 5.82 1.35 -15.74
C LEU A 151 6.83 0.60 -16.58
N VAL A 152 8.11 0.80 -16.27
CA VAL A 152 9.20 0.07 -16.91
C VAL A 152 9.22 -1.37 -16.39
N PRO A 153 9.35 -2.39 -17.26
CA PRO A 153 9.58 -3.77 -16.83
C PRO A 153 10.88 -3.90 -16.03
N GLY A 154 10.97 -4.92 -15.18
CA GLY A 154 12.15 -5.16 -14.34
C GLY A 154 12.07 -4.55 -12.94
N GLY A 155 10.87 -4.17 -12.49
CA GLY A 155 10.64 -3.72 -11.11
C GLY A 155 10.64 -4.86 -10.09
N PHE A 156 10.71 -4.49 -8.81
CA PHE A 156 10.62 -5.39 -7.66
C PHE A 156 9.31 -5.16 -6.93
N PHE A 157 8.70 -6.25 -6.46
CA PHE A 157 7.57 -6.15 -5.56
C PHE A 157 8.05 -6.00 -4.13
N GLY A 158 7.40 -5.11 -3.38
CA GLY A 158 7.65 -4.91 -1.97
C GLY A 158 6.36 -4.83 -1.18
N VAL A 159 6.39 -5.27 0.07
CA VAL A 159 5.35 -4.99 1.05
C VAL A 159 6.01 -4.43 2.27
N SER A 160 5.46 -3.34 2.80
CA SER A 160 5.97 -2.73 4.01
C SER A 160 4.84 -2.30 4.93
N ALA A 161 5.13 -2.26 6.22
CA ALA A 161 4.19 -1.84 7.23
C ALA A 161 4.91 -1.07 8.33
N ALA A 162 4.23 -0.09 8.91
CA ALA A 162 4.72 0.57 10.12
C ALA A 162 3.59 0.77 11.12
N THR A 163 3.93 0.60 12.39
CA THR A 163 3.08 0.96 13.52
C THR A 163 3.62 2.22 14.18
N GLY A 164 2.74 3.18 14.40
CA GLY A 164 2.99 4.38 15.18
C GLY A 164 2.19 4.36 16.47
N THR A 165 2.57 5.18 17.44
CA THR A 165 1.76 5.41 18.64
C THR A 165 0.58 6.31 18.32
N LEU A 166 -0.65 5.78 18.43
CA LEU A 166 -1.83 6.61 18.66
C LEU A 166 -1.76 7.11 20.10
N ALA A 167 -2.09 8.39 20.33
CA ALA A 167 -2.14 8.90 21.69
C ALA A 167 -3.17 8.09 22.52
N GLY A 168 -2.69 7.29 23.47
CA GLY A 168 -3.52 6.64 24.49
C GLY A 168 -3.86 5.15 24.31
N GLU A 169 -3.35 4.42 23.31
CA GLU A 169 -3.67 2.98 23.14
C GLU A 169 -2.44 2.07 23.11
N ASP A 170 -2.59 0.88 23.70
CA ASP A 170 -1.57 -0.17 23.84
C ASP A 170 -1.34 -0.90 22.48
N PRO A 171 -0.11 -0.96 21.95
CA PRO A 171 0.13 -1.40 20.57
C PRO A 171 0.24 -2.93 20.47
N THR A 172 -0.89 -3.62 20.41
CA THR A 172 -0.93 -5.07 20.10
C THR A 172 -1.26 -5.39 18.64
N GLY A 173 -1.21 -4.40 17.75
CA GLY A 173 -1.51 -4.60 16.33
C GLY A 173 -0.45 -5.43 15.61
N GLN A 174 -0.88 -6.53 14.98
CA GLN A 174 -0.05 -7.36 14.11
C GLN A 174 -0.50 -7.19 12.65
N VAL A 175 0.46 -6.89 11.75
CA VAL A 175 0.26 -6.92 10.30
C VAL A 175 0.95 -8.16 9.76
N ARG A 176 0.19 -9.04 9.11
CA ARG A 176 0.71 -10.22 8.41
C ARG A 176 0.33 -10.10 6.95
N ALA A 177 1.32 -10.15 6.07
CA ALA A 177 1.16 -10.27 4.63
C ALA A 177 1.68 -11.65 4.20
N GLU A 178 0.84 -12.41 3.50
CA GLU A 178 1.21 -13.69 2.91
C GLU A 178 1.07 -13.57 1.39
N GLY A 179 2.14 -13.93 0.67
CA GLY A 179 2.13 -14.09 -0.77
C GLY A 179 2.21 -15.58 -1.10
N GLN A 180 1.36 -16.04 -2.00
CA GLN A 180 1.45 -17.38 -2.62
C GLN A 180 2.15 -17.28 -3.97
#